data_AF-G4R6V3-F1
#
_entry.id   AF-G4R6V3-F1
#
_cell.length_a   1.000
_cell.length_b   1.000
_cell.length_c   1.000
_cell.angle_alpha   90.00
_cell.angle_beta   90.00
_cell.angle_gamma   90.00
#
_symmetry.space_group_name_H-M   'P 1'
#
loop_
_entity.id
_entity.type
_entity.pdbx_description
1 polymer ?
#
loop_
_entity_poly.entity_id
_entity_poly.type
_entity_poly.pdbx_seq_one_letter_code
_entity_poly.pdbx_strand_id
1 'polypeptide(L)'
;MTLFDPRARNRSGAHRRLYALYEVWYTAVDFGAALCFVVGSVLFFSPASQTPATWFFLIGSLLFAAKPTLRLVRELHYLRIGEIEALARRQDPP
;
A
#
# COMPACT_ATOMS: atom_id res chain seq x y z
N MET A 1 1.74 16.89 12.58
CA MET A 1 1.04 16.54 11.33
C MET A 1 -0.18 15.72 11.70
N THR A 2 -1.33 15.99 11.12
CA THR A 2 -2.53 15.17 11.29
C THR A 2 -2.39 13.90 10.45
N LEU A 3 -2.69 12.74 11.05
CA LEU A 3 -2.79 11.48 10.31
C LEU A 3 -3.80 11.62 9.18
N PHE A 4 -3.46 11.14 7.97
CA PHE A 4 -4.31 11.20 6.77
C PHE A 4 -4.57 12.61 6.20
N ASP A 5 -3.68 13.59 6.44
CA ASP A 5 -3.80 14.92 5.84
C ASP A 5 -3.60 14.87 4.30
N PRO A 6 -4.63 15.21 3.48
CA PRO A 6 -4.53 15.20 2.02
C PRO A 6 -3.45 16.14 1.48
N ARG A 7 -3.05 17.17 2.25
CA ARG A 7 -2.07 18.18 1.85
C ARG A 7 -0.63 17.72 2.01
N ALA A 8 -0.37 16.62 2.73
CA ALA A 8 0.97 16.07 2.94
C ALA A 8 1.64 15.64 1.61
N ARG A 9 0.86 15.32 0.56
CA ARG A 9 1.35 14.90 -0.76
C ARG A 9 2.22 15.95 -1.48
N ASN A 10 2.04 17.24 -1.17
CA ASN A 10 2.65 18.35 -1.92
C ASN A 10 3.72 19.15 -1.13
N ARG A 11 4.15 18.71 0.06
CA ARG A 11 5.02 19.53 0.94
C ARG A 11 6.51 19.56 0.58
N SER A 12 7.08 18.45 0.08
CA SER A 12 8.48 18.44 -0.37
C SER A 12 8.74 17.39 -1.47
N GLY A 13 9.82 17.55 -2.24
CA GLY A 13 10.17 16.64 -3.35
C GLY A 13 10.33 15.17 -2.91
N ALA A 14 10.79 14.95 -1.67
CA ALA A 14 10.90 13.62 -1.07
C ALA A 14 9.53 12.94 -0.85
N HIS A 15 8.50 13.70 -0.44
CA HIS A 15 7.13 13.17 -0.26
C HIS A 15 6.52 12.69 -1.58
N ARG A 16 6.78 13.38 -2.70
CA ARG A 16 6.25 12.99 -4.03
C ARG A 16 6.82 11.66 -4.50
N ARG A 17 8.13 11.43 -4.33
CA ARG A 17 8.78 10.16 -4.74
C ARG A 17 8.28 8.99 -3.89
N LEU A 18 8.13 9.21 -2.59
CA LEU A 18 7.59 8.20 -1.68
C LEU A 18 6.14 7.86 -2.03
N TYR A 19 5.30 8.88 -2.27
CA TYR A 19 3.91 8.70 -2.68
C TYR A 19 3.80 7.83 -3.94
N ALA A 20 4.56 8.15 -4.99
CA ALA A 20 4.54 7.43 -6.25
C ALA A 20 4.94 5.95 -6.08
N LEU A 21 5.95 5.67 -5.25
CA LEU A 21 6.35 4.29 -4.96
C LEU A 21 5.23 3.50 -4.27
N TYR A 22 4.57 4.09 -3.27
CA TYR A 22 3.44 3.45 -2.61
C TYR A 22 2.24 3.26 -3.56
N GLU A 23 1.99 4.19 -4.47
CA GLU A 23 0.92 4.08 -5.47
C GLU A 23 1.14 2.93 -6.45
N VAL A 24 2.38 2.73 -6.90
CA VAL A 24 2.78 1.54 -7.66
C VAL A 24 2.56 0.27 -6.86
N TRP A 25 2.96 0.24 -5.57
CA TRP A 25 2.74 -0.92 -4.71
C TRP A 25 1.26 -1.24 -4.49
N TYR A 26 0.41 -0.24 -4.22
CA TYR A 26 -1.04 -0.47 -4.10
C TYR A 26 -1.62 -1.06 -5.37
N THR A 27 -1.23 -0.50 -6.52
CA THR A 27 -1.70 -0.96 -7.83
C THR A 27 -1.27 -2.41 -8.06
N ALA A 28 -0.01 -2.75 -7.75
CA ALA A 28 0.50 -4.10 -7.87
C ALA A 28 -0.25 -5.11 -6.97
N VAL A 29 -0.51 -4.78 -5.70
CA VAL A 29 -1.27 -5.69 -4.82
C VAL A 29 -2.74 -5.80 -5.21
N ASP A 30 -3.37 -4.72 -5.70
CA ASP A 30 -4.75 -4.74 -6.20
C ASP A 30 -4.87 -5.66 -7.43
N PHE A 31 -3.98 -5.51 -8.42
CA PHE A 31 -3.95 -6.38 -9.61
C PHE A 31 -3.61 -7.83 -9.25
N GLY A 32 -2.67 -8.04 -8.33
CA GLY A 32 -2.33 -9.38 -7.84
C GLY A 32 -3.52 -10.06 -7.17
N ALA A 33 -4.22 -9.35 -6.29
CA ALA A 33 -5.43 -9.85 -5.64
C ALA A 33 -6.52 -10.20 -6.66
N ALA A 34 -6.79 -9.28 -7.60
CA ALA A 34 -7.79 -9.47 -8.63
C ALA A 34 -7.46 -10.69 -9.52
N LEU A 35 -6.21 -10.83 -9.95
CA LEU A 35 -5.77 -11.98 -10.74
C LEU A 35 -5.95 -13.28 -9.97
N CYS A 36 -5.54 -13.31 -8.69
CA CYS A 36 -5.70 -14.49 -7.86
C CYS A 36 -7.18 -14.89 -7.70
N PHE A 37 -8.08 -13.94 -7.47
CA PHE A 37 -9.50 -14.21 -7.38
C PHE A 37 -10.11 -14.70 -8.69
N VAL A 38 -9.77 -14.07 -9.83
CA VAL A 38 -10.27 -14.50 -11.13
C VAL A 38 -9.81 -15.91 -11.47
N VAL A 39 -8.51 -16.22 -11.27
CA VAL A 39 -7.98 -17.57 -11.51
C VAL A 39 -8.63 -18.58 -10.56
N GLY A 40 -8.74 -18.25 -9.27
CA GLY A 40 -9.44 -19.10 -8.31
C GLY A 40 -10.89 -19.38 -8.71
N SER A 41 -11.62 -18.36 -9.19
CA SER A 41 -13.01 -18.50 -9.64
C SER A 41 -13.12 -19.47 -10.83
N VAL A 42 -12.20 -19.38 -11.79
CA VAL A 42 -12.15 -20.33 -12.92
C VAL A 42 -11.86 -21.76 -12.44
N LEU A 43 -10.92 -21.92 -11.50
CA LEU A 43 -10.58 -23.24 -10.95
C LEU A 43 -11.74 -23.90 -10.19
N PHE A 44 -12.69 -23.13 -9.65
CA PHE A 44 -13.88 -23.67 -8.99
C PHE A 44 -14.86 -24.37 -9.95
N PHE A 45 -14.71 -24.24 -11.27
CA PHE A 45 -15.57 -24.93 -12.24
C PHE A 45 -15.30 -26.44 -12.38
N SER A 46 -14.21 -26.94 -11.79
CA SER A 46 -13.92 -28.37 -11.75
C SER A 46 -13.69 -28.84 -10.30
N PRO A 47 -14.33 -29.93 -9.86
CA PRO A 47 -14.09 -30.51 -8.54
C PRO A 47 -12.62 -30.84 -8.26
N ALA A 48 -11.87 -31.27 -9.30
CA ALA A 48 -10.47 -31.66 -9.17
C ALA A 48 -9.53 -30.47 -8.86
N SER A 49 -9.96 -29.24 -9.13
CA SER A 49 -9.18 -28.01 -8.92
C SER A 49 -9.66 -27.16 -7.75
N GLN A 50 -10.54 -27.68 -6.87
CA GLN A 50 -11.02 -26.91 -5.72
C GLN A 50 -9.93 -26.59 -4.71
N THR A 51 -9.04 -27.53 -4.38
CA THR A 51 -7.92 -27.27 -3.47
C THR A 51 -7.03 -26.12 -3.96
N PRO A 52 -6.52 -26.09 -5.22
CA PRO A 52 -5.78 -24.93 -5.70
C PRO A 52 -6.65 -23.66 -5.79
N ALA A 53 -7.95 -23.77 -6.11
CA ALA A 53 -8.86 -22.62 -6.10
C ALA A 53 -8.93 -21.94 -4.72
N THR A 54 -9.05 -22.73 -3.64
CA THR A 54 -9.05 -22.23 -2.26
C THR A 54 -7.76 -21.47 -1.94
N TRP A 55 -6.60 -21.98 -2.35
CA TRP A 55 -5.32 -21.28 -2.14
C TRP A 55 -5.22 -19.98 -2.92
N PHE A 56 -5.69 -19.95 -4.17
CA PHE A 56 -5.77 -18.72 -4.95
C PHE A 56 -6.64 -17.66 -4.25
N PHE A 57 -7.79 -18.06 -3.70
CA PHE A 57 -8.62 -17.15 -2.91
C PHE A 57 -7.96 -16.70 -1.61
N LEU A 58 -7.27 -17.58 -0.89
CA LEU A 58 -6.54 -17.20 0.32
C LEU A 58 -5.44 -16.18 0.01
N ILE A 59 -4.61 -16.44 -1.02
CA ILE A 59 -3.54 -15.53 -1.44
C ILE A 59 -4.13 -14.19 -1.90
N GLY A 60 -5.18 -14.22 -2.73
CA GLY A 60 -5.88 -13.00 -3.16
C GLY A 60 -6.41 -12.18 -1.99
N SER A 61 -6.92 -12.84 -0.95
CA SER A 61 -7.43 -12.20 0.26
C SER A 61 -6.31 -11.56 1.09
N LEU A 62 -5.15 -12.22 1.20
CA LEU A 62 -3.98 -11.68 1.88
C LEU A 62 -3.42 -10.46 1.13
N LEU A 63 -3.36 -10.50 -0.20
CA LEU A 63 -2.97 -9.36 -1.03
C LEU A 63 -3.95 -8.19 -0.88
N PHE A 64 -5.25 -8.46 -0.89
CA PHE A 64 -6.28 -7.45 -0.66
C PHE A 64 -6.15 -6.81 0.73
N ALA A 65 -5.86 -7.62 1.75
CA ALA A 65 -5.61 -7.14 3.12
C ALA A 65 -4.29 -6.36 3.26
N ALA A 66 -3.32 -6.54 2.37
CA ALA A 66 -2.08 -5.76 2.41
C ALA A 66 -2.30 -4.27 2.06
N LYS A 67 -3.38 -3.91 1.37
CA LYS A 67 -3.69 -2.52 1.00
C LYS A 67 -3.85 -1.58 2.20
N PRO A 68 -4.70 -1.84 3.22
CA PRO A 68 -4.76 -1.00 4.42
C PRO A 68 -3.42 -0.97 5.17
N THR A 69 -2.67 -2.07 5.20
CA THR A 69 -1.33 -2.12 5.81
C THR A 69 -0.36 -1.16 5.11
N LEU A 70 -0.27 -1.24 3.78
CA LEU A 70 0.55 -0.32 3.00
C LEU A 70 0.09 1.14 3.19
N ARG A 71 -1.21 1.40 3.38
CA ARG A 71 -1.75 2.75 3.68
C ARG A 71 -1.26 3.26 5.02
N LEU A 72 -1.30 2.42 6.04
CA LEU A 72 -0.80 2.76 7.37
C LEU A 72 0.71 3.02 7.35
N VAL A 73 1.50 2.16 6.72
CA VAL A 73 2.96 2.32 6.65
C VAL A 73 3.34 3.62 5.94
N ARG A 74 2.62 4.00 4.87
CA ARG A 74 2.83 5.29 4.19
C ARG A 74 2.59 6.48 5.11
N GLU A 75 1.52 6.47 5.90
CA GLU A 75 1.22 7.54 6.86
C GLU A 75 2.31 7.64 7.94
N LEU A 76 2.77 6.51 8.48
CA LEU A 76 3.87 6.48 9.45
C LEU A 76 5.17 7.06 8.85
N HIS A 77 5.47 6.77 7.60
CA HIS A 77 6.61 7.38 6.92
C HIS A 77 6.47 8.89 6.77
N TYR A 78 5.28 9.40 6.43
CA TYR A 78 5.04 10.85 6.34
C TYR A 78 5.22 11.56 7.67
N LEU A 79 4.74 10.96 8.77
CA LEU A 79 4.97 11.50 10.11
C LEU A 79 6.47 11.64 10.41
N ARG A 80 7.26 10.61 10.07
CA ARG A 80 8.71 10.61 10.29
C ARG A 80 9.44 11.68 9.48
N ILE A 81 9.07 11.88 8.21
CA ILE A 81 9.68 12.95 7.39
C ILE A 81 9.34 14.33 7.96
N GLY A 82 8.10 14.53 8.41
CA GLY A 82 7.68 15.77 9.04
C GLY A 82 8.44 16.12 10.32
N GLU A 83 8.75 15.12 11.16
CA GLU A 83 9.60 15.32 12.35
C GLU A 83 11.04 15.71 11.99
N ILE A 84 11.63 15.07 10.98
CA ILE A 84 12.99 15.39 10.52
C ILE A 84 13.05 16.82 9.97
N GLU A 85 12.09 17.23 9.13
CA GLU A 85 12.00 18.61 8.63
C GLU A 85 11.84 19.64 9.77
N ALA A 86 11.12 19.28 10.84
CA ALA A 86 10.96 20.15 12.01
C ALA A 86 12.26 20.28 12.83
N LEU A 87 13.03 19.20 12.98
CA LEU A 87 14.34 19.21 13.66
C LEU A 87 15.38 20.01 12.87
N ALA A 88 15.44 19.82 11.54
CA ALA A 88 16.37 20.56 10.68
C ALA A 88 16.16 22.07 10.77
N ARG A 89 14.90 22.53 10.78
CA ARG A 89 14.54 23.96 10.93
C ARG A 89 14.93 24.55 12.28
N ARG A 90 15.07 23.72 13.33
CA ARG A 90 15.55 24.18 14.64
C ARG A 90 17.08 24.32 14.69
N GLN A 91 17.81 23.57 13.87
CA GLN A 91 19.27 23.61 13.84
C GLN A 91 19.81 24.79 13.02
N ASP A 92 19.12 25.20 11.95
CA ASP A 92 19.41 26.41 11.18
C ASP A 92 18.26 27.43 11.31
N PRO A 93 18.24 28.25 12.38
CA PRO A 93 17.31 29.38 12.50
C PRO A 93 17.63 30.47 11.45
N PRO A 94 16.62 31.22 10.96
CA PRO A 94 16.81 32.26 9.96
C PRO A 94 17.63 33.45 10.46
#